data_AF-A0A9W4HKJ1-F1
#
_entry.id   AF-A0A9W4HKJ1-F1
#
_cell.length_a   1.000
_cell.length_b   1.000
_cell.length_c   1.000
_cell.angle_alpha   90.00
_cell.angle_beta   90.00
_cell.angle_gamma   90.00
#
_symmetry.space_group_name_H-M   'P 1'
#
loop_
_entity.id
_entity.type
_entity.pdbx_description
1 polymer ?
#
loop_
_entity_poly.entity_id
_entity_poly.type
_entity_poly.pdbx_seq_one_letter_code
_entity_poly.pdbx_strand_id
1 'polypeptide(L)'
;MLSEDFSITQLAVPAVSVLIAFLAYTSQYFFLHFESVPLTSEETWKINIFAVCIWICYYRTCFVDPGRLPKSEQRPKPKEQDSDEVTGRQRWCRKCEAYKPPRAHHCKTCKRCIPKMDHHCPWTSNCVSHFTLPHFMRFLFYASVGMLYLETLLWQRASYVWKNSHLPSVSKPTSPPFQVANIAQYMGPTISQLIHLFVLLVVNGFTAFALSILLLRSLWTIGSNTTTIETWEIERHATLVRRARVLGGYLEGPGGIRVYIKKQEYPYDIGIWANIKQAMGGSANVIGWFWPLAASPDRRTGWEFETNDFEDPGLSWPPPDPDRIPIPASAKPPYNYRMPQYDTIQDEIDAFNRRKEEDMKRFQQASGLQRRKPFHDRHHRIEYSGSESDDSEASSRNYSDEGEESWRNAEGERLRDFGVDEEVEFYDEEDIPLAVLIEQRKQQKSRN
;
A
#
# COMPACT_ATOMS: atom_id res chain seq x y z
N MET A 1 -5.06 30.94 5.19
CA MET A 1 -5.45 29.55 5.51
C MET A 1 -6.27 28.96 4.35
N LEU A 2 -5.88 29.28 3.11
CA LEU A 2 -6.59 28.96 1.88
C LEU A 2 -5.53 28.55 0.84
N SER A 3 -5.89 27.55 0.03
CA SER A 3 -5.05 26.82 -0.94
C SER A 3 -4.30 25.61 -0.36
N GLU A 4 -5.04 24.63 0.15
CA GLU A 4 -4.66 23.25 -0.18
C GLU A 4 -5.14 23.00 -1.61
N ASP A 5 -4.22 22.68 -2.52
CA ASP A 5 -4.55 22.38 -3.91
C ASP A 5 -5.57 21.24 -3.95
N PHE A 6 -6.70 21.47 -4.61
CA PHE A 6 -7.72 20.45 -4.81
C PHE A 6 -7.10 19.24 -5.51
N SER A 7 -7.02 18.11 -4.81
CA SER A 7 -6.57 16.85 -5.38
C SER A 7 -7.79 16.02 -5.78
N ILE A 8 -7.80 15.49 -7.01
CA ILE A 8 -8.84 14.58 -7.51
C ILE A 8 -9.08 13.40 -6.55
N THR A 9 -8.05 12.99 -5.80
CA THR A 9 -8.13 11.94 -4.79
C THR A 9 -9.12 12.24 -3.66
N GLN A 10 -9.42 13.52 -3.38
CA GLN A 10 -10.42 13.95 -2.40
C GLN A 10 -11.85 13.63 -2.83
N LEU A 11 -12.11 13.45 -4.14
CA LEU A 11 -13.42 13.06 -4.65
C LEU A 11 -13.69 11.55 -4.58
N ALA A 12 -12.69 10.73 -4.24
CA ALA A 12 -12.83 9.28 -4.31
C ALA A 12 -13.89 8.74 -3.32
N VAL A 13 -13.91 9.21 -2.07
CA VAL A 13 -14.90 8.79 -1.08
C VAL A 13 -16.32 9.26 -1.44
N PRO A 14 -16.53 10.54 -1.84
CA PRO A 14 -17.81 10.97 -2.40
C PRO A 14 -18.25 10.14 -3.61
N ALA A 15 -17.35 9.83 -4.55
CA ALA A 15 -17.68 9.06 -5.75
C ALA A 15 -18.13 7.63 -5.41
N VAL A 16 -17.41 6.94 -4.51
CA VAL A 16 -17.82 5.61 -4.03
C VAL A 16 -19.13 5.67 -3.26
N SER A 17 -19.34 6.69 -2.44
CA SER A 17 -20.60 6.89 -1.71
C SER A 17 -21.78 7.11 -2.67
N VAL A 18 -21.58 7.89 -3.73
CA VAL A 18 -22.57 8.09 -4.80
C VAL A 18 -22.83 6.78 -5.54
N LEU A 19 -21.80 5.98 -5.84
CA LEU A 19 -21.95 4.67 -6.48
C LEU A 19 -22.75 3.70 -5.60
N ILE A 20 -22.46 3.62 -4.30
CA ILE A 20 -23.20 2.81 -3.34
C ILE A 20 -24.67 3.27 -3.30
N ALA A 21 -24.90 4.58 -3.16
CA ALA A 21 -26.25 5.14 -3.12
C ALA A 21 -27.03 4.87 -4.41
N PHE A 22 -26.38 5.03 -5.57
CA PHE A 22 -26.96 4.73 -6.88
C PHE A 22 -27.40 3.26 -6.93
N LEU A 23 -26.45 2.33 -6.77
CA LEU A 23 -26.74 0.90 -6.87
C LEU A 23 -27.75 0.41 -5.81
N ALA A 24 -27.72 0.95 -4.58
CA ALA A 24 -28.60 0.50 -3.51
C ALA A 24 -30.02 1.08 -3.62
N TYR A 25 -30.17 2.35 -3.95
CA TYR A 25 -31.47 3.04 -3.86
C TYR A 25 -32.17 3.17 -5.20
N THR A 26 -31.45 3.38 -6.31
CA THR A 26 -32.10 3.47 -7.62
C THR A 26 -32.54 2.09 -8.11
N SER A 27 -31.84 1.01 -7.74
CA SER A 27 -32.31 -0.36 -7.97
C SER A 27 -33.61 -0.65 -7.22
N GLN A 28 -33.72 -0.25 -5.95
CA GLN A 28 -34.97 -0.36 -5.18
C GLN A 28 -36.09 0.45 -5.80
N TYR A 29 -35.82 1.69 -6.20
CA TYR A 29 -36.78 2.52 -6.94
C TYR A 29 -37.23 1.84 -8.23
N PHE A 30 -36.30 1.24 -8.98
CA PHE A 30 -36.60 0.47 -10.19
C PHE A 30 -37.52 -0.71 -9.88
N PHE A 31 -37.21 -1.52 -8.86
CA PHE A 31 -37.99 -2.68 -8.48
C PHE A 31 -39.42 -2.32 -8.01
N LEU A 32 -39.59 -1.19 -7.32
CA LEU A 32 -40.91 -0.70 -6.90
C LEU A 32 -41.82 -0.33 -8.07
N HIS A 33 -41.24 0.14 -9.18
CA HIS A 33 -42.00 0.58 -10.35
C HIS A 33 -42.03 -0.46 -11.47
N PHE A 34 -41.33 -1.59 -11.32
CA PHE A 34 -41.29 -2.67 -12.30
C PHE A 34 -42.25 -3.79 -11.90
N GLU A 35 -43.54 -3.59 -12.19
CA GLU A 35 -44.64 -4.46 -11.75
C GLU A 35 -44.61 -5.88 -12.33
N SER A 36 -43.91 -6.10 -13.46
CA SER A 36 -43.83 -7.43 -14.08
C SER A 36 -43.22 -8.51 -13.20
N VAL A 37 -42.25 -8.14 -12.38
CA VAL A 37 -41.49 -9.06 -11.52
C VAL A 37 -41.22 -8.34 -10.20
N PRO A 38 -42.24 -8.22 -9.31
CA PRO A 38 -42.09 -7.52 -8.05
C PRO A 38 -41.09 -8.24 -7.14
N LEU A 39 -40.50 -7.52 -6.20
CA LEU A 39 -39.70 -8.13 -5.14
C LEU A 39 -40.59 -8.84 -4.14
N THR A 40 -40.15 -10.00 -3.67
CA THR A 40 -40.69 -10.62 -2.46
C THR A 40 -40.29 -9.82 -1.22
N SER A 41 -41.03 -9.98 -0.12
CA SER A 41 -40.67 -9.35 1.15
C SER A 41 -39.29 -9.80 1.65
N GLU A 42 -38.92 -11.05 1.41
CA GLU A 42 -37.61 -11.60 1.79
C GLU A 42 -36.48 -10.95 0.99
N GLU A 43 -36.61 -10.83 -0.33
CA GLU A 43 -35.62 -10.15 -1.18
C GLU A 43 -35.45 -8.68 -0.76
N THR A 44 -36.55 -8.01 -0.43
CA THR A 44 -36.56 -6.62 0.05
C THR A 44 -35.77 -6.46 1.35
N TRP A 45 -35.95 -7.39 2.31
CA TRP A 45 -35.15 -7.38 3.54
C TRP A 45 -33.67 -7.65 3.26
N LYS A 46 -33.35 -8.62 2.40
CA LYS A 46 -31.97 -8.97 2.05
C LYS A 46 -31.21 -7.79 1.44
N ILE A 47 -31.77 -7.11 0.44
CA ILE A 47 -31.10 -5.96 -0.21
C ILE A 47 -30.89 -4.80 0.77
N ASN A 48 -31.83 -4.56 1.69
CA ASN A 48 -31.69 -3.53 2.71
C ASN A 48 -30.65 -3.88 3.77
N ILE A 49 -30.60 -5.15 4.21
CA ILE A 49 -29.53 -5.63 5.11
C ILE A 49 -28.16 -5.49 4.44
N PHE A 50 -28.01 -5.88 3.17
CA PHE A 50 -26.77 -5.69 2.44
C PHE A 50 -26.39 -4.20 2.35
N ALA A 51 -27.33 -3.33 1.99
CA ALA A 51 -27.08 -1.89 1.91
C ALA A 51 -26.60 -1.32 3.27
N VAL A 52 -27.25 -1.68 4.37
CA VAL A 52 -26.85 -1.27 5.72
C VAL A 52 -25.46 -1.78 6.08
N CYS A 53 -25.18 -3.07 5.83
CA CYS A 53 -23.86 -3.66 6.07
C CYS A 53 -22.76 -2.97 5.25
N ILE A 54 -23.02 -2.68 3.97
CA ILE A 54 -22.07 -1.99 3.08
C ILE A 54 -21.77 -0.59 3.63
N TRP A 55 -22.79 0.19 3.98
CA TRP A 55 -22.59 1.54 4.54
C TRP A 55 -21.79 1.53 5.84
N ILE A 56 -22.14 0.62 6.77
CA ILE A 56 -21.41 0.49 8.05
C ILE A 56 -19.94 0.11 7.78
N CYS A 57 -19.69 -0.91 6.96
CA CYS A 57 -18.32 -1.37 6.70
C CYS A 57 -17.50 -0.33 5.94
N TYR A 58 -18.10 0.36 4.97
CA TYR A 58 -17.43 1.41 4.20
C TYR A 58 -17.06 2.59 5.09
N TYR A 59 -18.01 3.08 5.91
CA TYR A 59 -17.76 4.12 6.89
C TYR A 59 -16.58 3.76 7.81
N ARG A 60 -16.57 2.53 8.35
CA ARG A 60 -15.48 2.09 9.23
C ARG A 60 -14.15 1.99 8.52
N THR A 61 -14.15 1.57 7.26
CA THR A 61 -12.93 1.53 6.45
C THR A 61 -12.37 2.93 6.21
N CYS A 62 -13.22 3.92 5.99
CA CYS A 62 -12.82 5.32 5.79
C CYS A 62 -12.34 6.01 7.08
N PHE A 63 -13.05 5.81 8.21
CA PHE A 63 -12.88 6.68 9.38
C PHE A 63 -12.16 6.04 10.57
N VAL A 64 -11.92 4.72 10.58
CA VAL A 64 -11.11 4.10 11.63
C VAL A 64 -9.64 4.49 11.44
N ASP A 65 -9.01 5.02 12.48
CA ASP A 65 -7.58 5.37 12.42
C ASP A 65 -6.74 4.11 12.13
N PRO A 66 -5.96 4.06 11.04
CA PRO A 66 -5.13 2.93 10.61
C PRO A 66 -3.94 2.64 11.53
N GLY A 67 -3.77 3.37 12.63
CA GLY A 67 -2.74 3.11 13.62
C GLY A 67 -1.69 4.22 13.66
N ARG A 68 -1.07 4.35 14.83
CA ARG A 68 0.03 5.27 15.10
C ARG A 68 1.07 4.53 15.92
N LEU A 69 2.34 4.77 15.62
CA LEU A 69 3.45 4.32 16.45
C LEU A 69 3.18 4.68 17.93
N PRO A 70 3.29 3.72 18.86
CA PRO A 70 3.19 3.99 20.28
C PRO A 70 4.30 4.96 20.69
N LYS A 71 4.04 5.78 21.71
CA LYS A 71 5.05 6.71 22.25
C LYS A 71 6.30 6.02 22.79
N SER A 72 6.22 4.73 23.15
CA SER A 72 7.33 3.91 23.61
C SER A 72 8.37 3.63 22.51
N GLU A 73 7.92 3.47 21.26
CA GLU A 73 8.77 3.18 20.09
C GLU A 73 9.28 4.47 19.42
N GLN A 74 8.67 5.61 19.75
CA GLN A 74 9.21 6.94 19.44
C GLN A 74 10.44 7.27 20.29
N ARG A 75 10.65 6.56 21.40
CA ARG A 75 11.85 6.73 22.23
C ARG A 75 12.90 5.73 21.80
N PRO A 76 14.16 6.17 21.69
CA PRO A 76 15.20 5.26 21.32
C PRO A 76 15.47 4.30 22.48
N LYS A 77 15.04 3.04 22.36
CA LYS A 77 15.32 2.02 23.39
C LYS A 77 16.84 1.88 23.51
N PRO A 78 17.43 1.99 24.71
CA PRO A 78 18.82 1.62 24.91
C PRO A 78 18.99 0.17 24.45
N LYS A 79 20.06 -0.14 23.72
CA LYS A 79 20.48 -1.54 23.56
C LYS A 79 20.65 -2.10 24.97
N GLU A 80 19.74 -2.95 25.42
CA GLU A 80 20.03 -3.81 26.56
C GLU A 80 21.16 -4.73 26.11
N GLN A 81 22.26 -4.60 26.84
CA GLN A 81 23.43 -5.45 26.73
C GLN A 81 23.02 -6.79 27.34
N ASP A 82 22.40 -7.66 26.55
CA ASP A 82 22.42 -9.08 26.81
C ASP A 82 22.57 -9.81 25.47
N SER A 83 23.71 -10.50 25.37
CA SER A 83 24.04 -11.66 24.54
C SER A 83 23.47 -11.75 23.12
N ASP A 84 24.37 -11.75 22.12
CA ASP A 84 24.42 -12.74 21.02
C ASP A 84 23.13 -13.16 20.29
N GLU A 85 22.09 -12.33 20.24
CA GLU A 85 21.01 -12.48 19.29
C GLU A 85 21.09 -11.36 18.27
N VAL A 86 21.51 -11.73 17.05
CA VAL A 86 21.54 -10.90 15.84
C VAL A 86 20.11 -10.58 15.40
N THR A 87 19.28 -10.03 16.28
CA THR A 87 17.93 -9.60 15.90
C THR A 87 18.06 -8.56 14.80
N GLY A 88 17.39 -8.81 13.67
CA GLY A 88 17.58 -8.11 12.40
C GLY A 88 17.65 -6.59 12.50
N ARG A 89 18.37 -5.98 11.55
CA ARG A 89 18.58 -4.52 11.44
C ARG A 89 17.33 -3.72 11.84
N GLN A 90 17.38 -3.04 12.98
CA GLN A 90 16.30 -2.13 13.41
C GLN A 90 16.19 -0.96 12.44
N ARG A 91 15.06 -0.87 11.73
CA ARG A 91 14.79 0.17 10.74
C ARG A 91 14.37 1.46 11.44
N TRP A 92 14.91 2.61 11.02
CA TRP A 92 14.55 3.93 11.53
C TRP A 92 13.71 4.72 10.52
N CYS A 93 12.76 5.54 11.01
CA CYS A 93 12.04 6.50 10.18
C CYS A 93 12.48 7.92 10.56
N ARG A 94 13.19 8.63 9.68
CA ARG A 94 13.61 10.02 9.95
C ARG A 94 12.44 11.00 9.99
N LYS A 95 11.44 10.88 9.10
CA LYS A 95 10.26 11.77 9.09
C LYS A 95 9.41 11.65 10.36
N CYS A 96 9.36 10.47 10.97
CA CYS A 96 8.64 10.23 12.23
C CYS A 96 9.55 10.30 13.48
N GLU A 97 10.87 10.38 13.29
CA GLU A 97 11.89 10.27 14.33
C GLU A 97 11.66 9.09 15.29
N ALA A 98 11.39 7.91 14.73
CA ALA A 98 11.02 6.73 15.50
C ALA A 98 11.53 5.43 14.87
N TYR A 99 11.72 4.40 15.69
CA TYR A 99 11.99 3.05 15.18
C TYR A 99 10.74 2.50 14.50
N LYS A 100 10.94 1.88 13.33
CA LYS A 100 9.87 1.19 12.60
C LYS A 100 9.73 -0.24 13.14
N PRO A 101 8.56 -0.60 13.69
CA PRO A 101 8.23 -1.98 13.98
C PRO A 101 8.33 -2.86 12.73
N PRO A 102 8.46 -4.18 12.89
CA PRO A 102 8.32 -5.11 11.78
C PRO A 102 7.05 -4.83 10.97
N ARG A 103 7.14 -4.94 9.64
CA ARG A 103 6.01 -4.74 8.70
C ARG A 103 5.39 -3.33 8.68
N ALA A 104 5.94 -2.37 9.43
CA ALA A 104 5.48 -0.98 9.40
C ALA A 104 6.19 -0.19 8.29
N HIS A 105 5.46 0.70 7.62
CA HIS A 105 5.98 1.56 6.56
C HIS A 105 5.46 3.00 6.72
N HIS A 106 6.26 3.99 6.30
CA HIS A 106 5.84 5.39 6.28
C HIS A 106 4.91 5.64 5.09
N CYS A 107 3.68 6.09 5.36
CA CYS A 107 2.76 6.46 4.31
C CYS A 107 2.92 7.94 3.94
N LYS A 108 3.22 8.23 2.68
CA LYS A 108 3.41 9.59 2.15
C LYS A 108 2.15 10.44 2.23
N THR A 109 0.96 9.84 2.20
CA THR A 109 -0.32 10.56 2.25
C THR A 109 -0.77 10.77 3.69
N CYS A 110 -0.66 9.74 4.54
CA CYS A 110 -1.00 9.85 5.96
C CYS A 110 0.07 10.58 6.79
N LYS A 111 1.27 10.80 6.24
CA LYS A 111 2.42 11.48 6.86
C LYS A 111 2.84 10.87 8.21
N ARG A 112 2.78 9.55 8.31
CA ARG A 112 3.15 8.78 9.50
C ARG A 112 3.41 7.32 9.17
N CYS A 113 4.12 6.62 10.05
CA CYS A 113 4.28 5.16 9.95
C CYS A 113 2.99 4.44 10.32
N ILE A 114 2.61 3.49 9.47
CA ILE A 114 1.41 2.67 9.59
C ILE A 114 1.84 1.23 9.91
N PRO A 115 1.30 0.60 10.98
CA PRO A 115 1.65 -0.78 11.35
C PRO A 115 1.02 -1.80 10.39
N LYS A 116 1.80 -2.81 9.97
CA LYS A 116 1.42 -3.78 8.94
C LYS A 116 0.72 -3.08 7.77
N MET A 117 1.39 -2.07 7.23
CA MET A 117 0.82 -1.27 6.14
C MET A 117 0.64 -2.15 4.92
N ASP A 118 -0.57 -2.18 4.36
CA ASP A 118 -0.82 -2.87 3.11
C ASP A 118 -0.72 -1.91 1.94
N HIS A 119 -1.57 -0.88 1.93
CA HIS A 119 -1.51 0.23 0.98
C HIS A 119 -2.30 1.43 1.50
N HIS A 120 -2.06 2.60 0.91
CA HIS A 120 -2.98 3.73 1.02
C HIS A 120 -4.05 3.61 -0.08
N CYS A 121 -5.32 3.46 0.30
CA CYS A 121 -6.41 3.24 -0.64
C CYS A 121 -7.11 4.57 -0.95
N PRO A 122 -7.00 5.12 -2.18
CA PRO A 122 -7.65 6.38 -2.53
C PRO A 122 -9.18 6.32 -2.36
N TRP A 123 -9.79 5.17 -2.71
CA TRP A 123 -11.23 4.93 -2.62
C TRP A 123 -11.81 4.97 -1.20
N THR A 124 -10.96 4.90 -0.18
CA THR A 124 -11.36 5.01 1.22
C THR A 124 -10.77 6.26 1.88
N SER A 125 -9.88 6.98 1.17
CA SER A 125 -9.06 8.07 1.71
C SER A 125 -8.32 7.68 3.00
N ASN A 126 -7.97 6.39 3.12
CA ASN A 126 -7.39 5.83 4.33
C ASN A 126 -6.39 4.71 4.01
N CYS A 127 -5.50 4.41 4.96
CA CYS A 127 -4.61 3.26 4.84
C CYS A 127 -5.32 1.96 5.23
N VAL A 128 -5.08 0.92 4.44
CA VAL A 128 -5.33 -0.47 4.83
C VAL A 128 -4.12 -0.94 5.64
N SER A 129 -4.38 -1.37 6.87
CA SER A 129 -3.36 -1.69 7.86
C SER A 129 -3.83 -2.79 8.81
N HIS A 130 -3.02 -3.16 9.82
CA HIS A 130 -3.46 -4.07 10.89
C HIS A 130 -4.84 -3.73 11.48
N PHE A 131 -5.14 -2.44 11.66
CA PHE A 131 -6.36 -1.97 12.34
C PHE A 131 -7.57 -1.81 11.42
N THR A 132 -7.35 -1.57 10.13
CA THR A 132 -8.40 -1.28 9.15
C THR A 132 -8.66 -2.44 8.19
N LEU A 133 -7.70 -3.37 8.00
CA LEU A 133 -7.84 -4.55 7.15
C LEU A 133 -9.09 -5.38 7.47
N PRO A 134 -9.44 -5.68 8.74
CA PRO A 134 -10.68 -6.39 9.04
C PRO A 134 -11.94 -5.66 8.54
N HIS A 135 -11.96 -4.33 8.60
CA HIS A 135 -13.10 -3.52 8.13
C HIS A 135 -13.15 -3.48 6.61
N PHE A 136 -11.99 -3.33 5.97
CA PHE A 136 -11.83 -3.39 4.52
C PHE A 136 -12.32 -4.73 3.97
N MET A 137 -11.96 -5.85 4.60
CA MET A 137 -12.42 -7.18 4.21
C MET A 137 -13.93 -7.37 4.34
N ARG A 138 -14.55 -6.86 5.41
CA ARG A 138 -16.01 -6.88 5.56
C ARG A 138 -16.70 -6.05 4.49
N PHE A 139 -16.15 -4.87 4.19
CA PHE A 139 -16.65 -4.02 3.12
C PHE A 139 -16.59 -4.74 1.78
N LEU A 140 -15.44 -5.30 1.39
CA LEU A 140 -15.31 -6.07 0.14
C LEU A 140 -16.25 -7.27 0.10
N PHE A 141 -16.39 -8.01 1.21
CA PHE A 141 -17.28 -9.15 1.28
C PHE A 141 -18.74 -8.75 1.05
N TYR A 142 -19.26 -7.78 1.81
CA TYR A 142 -20.65 -7.35 1.69
C TYR A 142 -20.93 -6.64 0.38
N ALA A 143 -19.98 -5.85 -0.14
CA ALA A 143 -20.12 -5.20 -1.44
C ALA A 143 -20.17 -6.25 -2.57
N SER A 144 -19.23 -7.19 -2.61
CA SER A 144 -19.20 -8.23 -3.65
C SER A 144 -20.41 -9.15 -3.57
N VAL A 145 -20.74 -9.70 -2.40
CA VAL A 145 -21.90 -10.60 -2.25
C VAL A 145 -23.21 -9.86 -2.48
N GLY A 146 -23.35 -8.63 -1.97
CA GLY A 146 -24.53 -7.80 -2.16
C GLY A 146 -24.77 -7.43 -3.63
N MET A 147 -23.71 -7.06 -4.36
CA MET A 147 -23.81 -6.75 -5.80
C MET A 147 -24.03 -8.00 -6.66
N LEU A 148 -23.43 -9.14 -6.32
CA LEU A 148 -23.73 -10.41 -6.99
C LEU A 148 -25.19 -10.80 -6.78
N TYR A 149 -25.71 -10.63 -5.55
CA TYR A 149 -27.12 -10.86 -5.27
C TYR A 149 -28.02 -9.88 -6.06
N LEU A 150 -27.68 -8.59 -6.08
CA LEU A 150 -28.38 -7.60 -6.90
C LEU A 150 -28.36 -7.97 -8.39
N GLU A 151 -27.24 -8.47 -8.90
CA GLU A 151 -27.11 -8.93 -10.29
C GLU A 151 -28.10 -10.07 -10.59
N THR A 152 -28.27 -11.03 -9.67
CA THR A 152 -29.27 -12.09 -9.88
C THR A 152 -30.69 -11.54 -9.97
N LEU A 153 -31.04 -10.54 -9.16
CA LEU A 153 -32.35 -9.89 -9.19
C LEU A 153 -32.55 -9.12 -10.50
N LEU A 154 -31.55 -8.34 -10.93
CA LEU A 154 -31.59 -7.60 -12.20
C LEU A 154 -31.70 -8.56 -13.39
N TRP A 155 -30.94 -9.66 -13.38
CA TRP A 155 -30.98 -10.67 -14.44
C TRP A 155 -32.34 -11.34 -14.59
N GLN A 156 -33.04 -11.62 -13.48
CA GLN A 156 -34.41 -12.13 -13.54
C GLN A 156 -35.33 -11.18 -14.32
N ARG A 157 -35.25 -9.86 -14.06
CA ARG A 157 -36.06 -8.83 -14.74
C ARG A 157 -35.63 -8.71 -16.21
N ALA A 158 -34.33 -8.69 -16.48
CA ALA A 158 -33.80 -8.66 -17.84
C ALA A 158 -34.27 -9.87 -18.67
N SER A 159 -34.23 -11.08 -18.09
CA SER A 159 -34.70 -12.29 -18.73
C SER A 159 -36.21 -12.26 -19.01
N TYR A 160 -37.00 -11.65 -18.13
CA TYR A 160 -38.43 -11.46 -18.34
C TYR A 160 -38.68 -10.50 -19.51
N VAL A 161 -37.98 -9.36 -19.56
CA VAL A 161 -38.06 -8.41 -20.67
C VAL A 161 -37.66 -9.09 -21.98
N TRP A 162 -36.56 -9.84 -21.98
CA TRP A 162 -36.06 -10.53 -23.17
C TRP A 162 -37.07 -11.55 -23.73
N LYS A 163 -37.68 -12.37 -22.86
CA LYS A 163 -38.73 -13.33 -23.25
C LYS A 163 -39.97 -12.66 -23.84
N ASN A 164 -40.27 -11.44 -23.39
CA ASN A 164 -41.43 -10.65 -23.82
C ASN A 164 -41.05 -9.53 -24.81
N SER A 165 -39.90 -9.63 -25.48
CA SER A 165 -39.37 -8.60 -26.40
C SER A 165 -40.25 -8.32 -27.62
N HIS A 166 -41.17 -9.24 -27.94
CA HIS A 166 -42.14 -9.07 -29.02
C HIS A 166 -43.33 -8.18 -28.63
N LEU A 167 -43.50 -7.86 -27.34
CA LEU A 167 -44.56 -6.96 -26.87
C LEU A 167 -44.12 -5.49 -26.98
N PRO A 168 -45.01 -4.58 -27.41
CA PRO A 168 -44.67 -3.17 -27.56
C PRO A 168 -44.47 -2.48 -26.20
N SER A 169 -43.39 -1.70 -26.04
CA SER A 169 -43.17 -0.84 -24.86
C SER A 169 -44.19 0.31 -24.84
N VAL A 170 -44.97 0.46 -23.78
CA VAL A 170 -45.99 1.52 -23.69
C VAL A 170 -45.35 2.88 -23.37
N SER A 171 -45.76 3.92 -24.11
CA SER A 171 -45.63 5.32 -23.70
C SER A 171 -46.92 5.73 -22.99
N LYS A 172 -46.85 6.35 -21.80
CA LYS A 172 -48.05 6.86 -21.12
C LYS A 172 -48.79 7.80 -22.08
N PRO A 173 -50.10 7.63 -22.32
CA PRO A 173 -50.86 8.58 -23.12
C PRO A 173 -50.89 9.94 -22.41
N THR A 174 -50.50 10.99 -23.12
CA THR A 174 -50.37 12.38 -22.63
C THR A 174 -51.69 13.15 -22.59
N SER A 175 -52.85 12.49 -22.51
CA SER A 175 -54.16 13.17 -22.47
C SER A 175 -55.22 12.42 -21.65
N PRO A 176 -56.00 13.11 -20.80
CA PRO A 176 -57.32 12.66 -20.36
C PRO A 176 -58.43 13.49 -21.04
N PRO A 177 -59.74 13.14 -20.94
CA PRO A 177 -60.35 12.05 -20.19
C PRO A 177 -61.41 11.26 -21.00
N PHE A 178 -61.32 9.93 -21.03
CA PHE A 178 -62.54 9.12 -20.95
C PHE A 178 -62.27 7.93 -20.03
N GLN A 179 -62.98 7.94 -18.90
CA GLN A 179 -62.94 6.91 -17.89
C GLN A 179 -63.39 5.59 -18.50
N VAL A 180 -62.43 4.75 -18.87
CA VAL A 180 -62.62 3.30 -18.82
C VAL A 180 -61.65 2.79 -17.77
N ALA A 181 -62.06 2.92 -16.52
CA ALA A 181 -61.43 2.21 -15.42
C ALA A 181 -61.52 0.71 -15.74
N ASN A 182 -60.40 0.00 -15.58
CA ASN A 182 -60.27 -1.47 -15.51
C ASN A 182 -59.58 -2.23 -16.65
N ILE A 183 -58.90 -1.58 -17.59
CA ILE A 183 -57.86 -2.30 -18.37
C ILE A 183 -56.65 -1.38 -18.60
N ALA A 184 -55.89 -1.07 -17.54
CA ALA A 184 -54.48 -0.78 -17.72
C ALA A 184 -53.79 -2.11 -18.06
N GLN A 185 -53.97 -2.59 -19.30
CA GLN A 185 -53.26 -3.77 -19.78
C GLN A 185 -51.80 -3.36 -19.88
N TYR A 186 -51.02 -3.75 -18.88
CA TYR A 186 -49.58 -3.63 -18.87
C TYR A 186 -49.03 -4.35 -20.12
N MET A 187 -48.68 -3.60 -21.19
CA MET A 187 -48.13 -4.19 -22.42
C MET A 187 -46.60 -4.26 -22.44
N GLY A 188 -45.91 -3.75 -21.42
CA GLY A 188 -44.45 -3.83 -21.29
C GLY A 188 -43.84 -2.66 -20.52
N PRO A 189 -42.54 -2.75 -20.18
CA PRO A 189 -41.81 -1.68 -19.49
C PRO A 189 -41.64 -0.44 -20.38
N THR A 190 -41.58 0.74 -19.75
CA THR A 190 -41.30 2.00 -20.43
C THR A 190 -39.84 2.09 -20.90
N ILE A 191 -39.55 2.92 -21.90
CA ILE A 191 -38.17 3.18 -22.38
C ILE A 191 -37.27 3.63 -21.22
N SER A 192 -37.78 4.47 -20.31
CA SER A 192 -37.02 4.92 -19.13
C SER A 192 -36.64 3.76 -18.20
N GLN A 193 -37.53 2.79 -17.99
CA GLN A 193 -37.26 1.60 -17.19
C GLN A 193 -36.26 0.68 -17.90
N LEU A 194 -36.33 0.55 -19.23
CA LEU A 194 -35.36 -0.22 -20.01
C LEU A 194 -33.96 0.39 -19.93
N ILE A 195 -33.85 1.71 -20.08
CA ILE A 195 -32.57 2.44 -19.92
C ILE A 195 -32.05 2.26 -18.49
N HIS A 196 -32.90 2.42 -17.48
CA HIS A 196 -32.49 2.27 -16.09
C HIS A 196 -32.01 0.84 -15.79
N LEU A 197 -32.73 -0.18 -16.26
CA LEU A 197 -32.34 -1.59 -16.12
C LEU A 197 -30.98 -1.86 -16.80
N PHE A 198 -30.78 -1.34 -18.01
CA PHE A 198 -29.51 -1.50 -18.73
C PHE A 198 -28.35 -0.84 -17.97
N VAL A 199 -28.53 0.40 -17.50
CA VAL A 199 -27.49 1.10 -16.72
C VAL A 199 -27.20 0.34 -15.42
N LEU A 200 -28.22 -0.15 -14.71
CA LEU A 200 -28.04 -0.94 -13.50
C LEU A 200 -27.26 -2.23 -13.77
N LEU A 201 -27.61 -3.00 -14.82
CA LEU A 201 -26.88 -4.22 -15.20
C LEU A 201 -25.41 -3.93 -15.51
N VAL A 202 -25.15 -2.90 -16.30
CA VAL A 202 -23.78 -2.55 -16.71
C VAL A 202 -22.96 -2.08 -15.52
N VAL A 203 -23.46 -1.09 -14.77
CA VAL A 203 -22.71 -0.51 -13.64
C VAL A 203 -22.55 -1.53 -12.52
N ASN A 204 -23.60 -2.28 -12.17
CA ASN A 204 -23.52 -3.32 -11.15
C ASN A 204 -22.60 -4.46 -11.60
N GLY A 205 -22.74 -4.95 -12.84
CA GLY A 205 -21.93 -6.05 -13.36
C GLY A 205 -20.43 -5.73 -13.38
N PHE A 206 -20.05 -4.55 -13.89
CA PHE A 206 -18.63 -4.13 -13.88
C PHE A 206 -18.10 -3.94 -12.45
N THR A 207 -18.88 -3.31 -11.56
CA THR A 207 -18.46 -3.09 -10.17
C THR A 207 -18.33 -4.41 -9.41
N ALA A 208 -19.30 -5.32 -9.58
CA ALA A 208 -19.30 -6.66 -8.99
C ALA A 208 -18.08 -7.47 -9.46
N PHE A 209 -17.77 -7.43 -10.75
CA PHE A 209 -16.60 -8.11 -11.31
C PHE A 209 -15.29 -7.59 -10.71
N ALA A 210 -15.11 -6.25 -10.72
CA ALA A 210 -13.91 -5.63 -10.18
C ALA A 210 -13.72 -5.91 -8.67
N LEU A 211 -14.77 -5.76 -7.85
CA LEU A 211 -14.68 -6.04 -6.42
C LEU A 211 -14.55 -7.53 -6.11
N SER A 212 -15.07 -8.42 -6.96
CA SER A 212 -14.88 -9.87 -6.79
C SER A 212 -13.42 -10.27 -7.02
N ILE A 213 -12.76 -9.72 -8.05
CA ILE A 213 -11.32 -9.93 -8.27
C ILE A 213 -10.53 -9.41 -7.07
N LEU A 214 -10.84 -8.20 -6.61
CA LEU A 214 -10.18 -7.61 -5.45
C LEU A 214 -10.37 -8.45 -4.19
N LEU A 215 -11.60 -8.94 -3.93
CA LEU A 215 -11.90 -9.83 -2.81
C LEU A 215 -11.08 -11.14 -2.89
N LEU A 216 -11.02 -11.78 -4.06
CA LEU A 216 -10.25 -13.02 -4.24
C LEU A 216 -8.76 -12.78 -4.01
N ARG A 217 -8.21 -11.68 -4.54
CA ARG A 217 -6.82 -11.28 -4.29
C ARG A 217 -6.58 -11.04 -2.79
N SER A 218 -7.48 -10.33 -2.12
CA SER A 218 -7.34 -10.06 -0.68
C SER A 218 -7.49 -11.31 0.19
N LEU A 219 -8.32 -12.28 -0.22
CA LEU A 219 -8.41 -13.58 0.46
C LEU A 219 -7.11 -14.37 0.31
N TRP A 220 -6.48 -14.33 -0.87
CA TRP A 220 -5.17 -14.96 -1.10
C TRP A 220 -4.05 -14.34 -0.26
N THR A 221 -3.98 -13.01 -0.21
CA THR A 221 -2.97 -12.29 0.59
C THR A 221 -3.15 -12.56 2.09
N ILE A 222 -4.39 -12.62 2.57
CA ILE A 222 -4.68 -13.01 3.95
C ILE A 222 -4.30 -14.47 4.21
N GLY A 223 -4.60 -15.38 3.29
CA GLY A 223 -4.25 -16.80 3.42
C GLY A 223 -2.74 -17.06 3.47
N SER A 224 -1.95 -16.23 2.81
CA SER A 224 -0.47 -16.26 2.80
C SER A 224 0.19 -15.31 3.82
N ASN A 225 -0.61 -14.57 4.59
CA ASN A 225 -0.17 -13.51 5.51
C ASN A 225 0.79 -12.48 4.89
N THR A 226 0.58 -12.15 3.62
CA THR A 226 1.35 -11.16 2.89
C THR A 226 0.55 -9.87 2.78
N THR A 227 1.24 -8.74 2.87
CA THR A 227 0.73 -7.45 2.40
C THR A 227 1.10 -7.24 0.94
N THR A 228 0.49 -6.23 0.31
CA THR A 228 0.84 -5.79 -1.04
C THR A 228 2.30 -5.35 -1.12
N ILE A 229 2.81 -4.67 -0.09
CA ILE A 229 4.22 -4.26 0.01
C ILE A 229 5.14 -5.48 0.17
N GLU A 230 4.77 -6.45 1.00
CA GLU A 230 5.59 -7.66 1.21
C GLU A 230 5.61 -8.56 -0.02
N THR A 231 4.51 -8.66 -0.77
CA THR A 231 4.47 -9.38 -2.06
C THR A 231 5.54 -8.83 -3.01
N TRP A 232 5.67 -7.51 -3.02
CA TRP A 232 6.68 -6.76 -3.73
C TRP A 232 8.10 -7.05 -3.23
N GLU A 233 8.32 -7.07 -1.91
CA GLU A 233 9.61 -7.42 -1.31
C GLU A 233 10.04 -8.86 -1.67
N ILE A 234 9.09 -9.81 -1.67
CA ILE A 234 9.29 -11.20 -2.07
C ILE A 234 9.70 -11.29 -3.54
N GLU A 235 8.98 -10.62 -4.44
CA GLU A 235 9.28 -10.62 -5.88
C GLU A 235 10.64 -9.99 -6.19
N ARG A 236 10.98 -8.90 -5.49
CA ARG A 236 12.29 -8.25 -5.57
C ARG A 236 13.39 -9.22 -5.14
N HIS A 237 13.25 -9.87 -3.99
CA HIS A 237 14.24 -10.83 -3.49
C HIS A 237 14.41 -12.00 -4.45
N ALA A 238 13.31 -12.55 -4.97
CA ALA A 238 13.35 -13.62 -5.98
C ALA A 238 14.11 -13.19 -7.24
N THR A 239 13.96 -11.93 -7.66
CA THR A 239 14.70 -11.35 -8.80
C THR A 239 16.19 -11.21 -8.50
N LEU A 240 16.56 -10.74 -7.30
CA LEU A 240 17.95 -10.64 -6.88
C LEU A 240 18.62 -12.02 -6.80
N VAL A 241 17.94 -13.02 -6.24
CA VAL A 241 18.42 -14.41 -6.18
C VAL A 241 18.64 -14.99 -7.58
N ARG A 242 17.72 -14.76 -8.53
CA ARG A 242 17.90 -15.19 -9.92
C ARG A 242 19.15 -14.56 -10.56
N ARG A 243 19.34 -13.24 -10.38
CA ARG A 243 20.52 -12.52 -10.88
C ARG A 243 21.81 -13.05 -10.25
N ALA A 244 21.81 -13.21 -8.93
CA ALA A 244 22.97 -13.72 -8.20
C ALA A 244 23.35 -15.13 -8.67
N ARG A 245 22.38 -16.01 -8.93
CA ARG A 245 22.64 -17.37 -9.44
C ARG A 245 23.40 -17.36 -10.77
N VAL A 246 23.09 -16.42 -11.67
CA VAL A 246 23.79 -16.28 -12.96
C VAL A 246 25.22 -15.73 -12.75
N LEU A 247 25.41 -14.86 -11.76
CA LEU A 247 26.68 -14.21 -11.46
C LEU A 247 27.52 -14.94 -10.39
N GLY A 248 27.33 -16.26 -10.23
CA GLY A 248 28.13 -17.08 -9.31
C GLY A 248 27.81 -16.92 -7.81
N GLY A 249 26.59 -16.44 -7.49
CA GLY A 249 26.06 -16.31 -6.13
C GLY A 249 26.20 -14.92 -5.50
N TYR A 250 26.88 -13.99 -6.16
CA TYR A 250 27.18 -12.66 -5.62
C TYR A 250 26.59 -11.55 -6.49
N LEU A 251 26.15 -10.47 -5.85
CA LEU A 251 25.83 -9.21 -6.49
C LEU A 251 26.81 -8.14 -6.00
N GLU A 252 27.29 -7.33 -6.93
CA GLU A 252 28.19 -6.22 -6.61
C GLU A 252 27.37 -5.00 -6.20
N GLY A 253 27.49 -4.55 -4.96
CA GLY A 253 26.95 -3.32 -4.40
C GLY A 253 27.82 -2.08 -4.65
N PRO A 254 27.41 -0.89 -4.20
CA PRO A 254 28.16 0.35 -4.33
C PRO A 254 29.55 0.26 -3.67
N GLY A 255 30.57 0.82 -4.33
CA GLY A 255 31.96 0.75 -3.85
C GLY A 255 32.67 -0.59 -4.06
N GLY A 256 32.13 -1.47 -4.93
CA GLY A 256 32.75 -2.78 -5.24
C GLY A 256 32.50 -3.86 -4.19
N ILE A 257 31.62 -3.60 -3.22
CA ILE A 257 31.26 -4.57 -2.18
C ILE A 257 30.55 -5.75 -2.82
N ARG A 258 31.03 -6.97 -2.60
CA ARG A 258 30.34 -8.18 -3.04
C ARG A 258 29.39 -8.65 -1.95
N VAL A 259 28.10 -8.67 -2.26
CA VAL A 259 27.04 -9.14 -1.36
C VAL A 259 26.63 -10.53 -1.83
N TYR A 260 26.78 -11.52 -0.96
CA TYR A 260 26.28 -12.86 -1.22
C TYR A 260 24.75 -12.88 -1.04
N ILE A 261 24.02 -13.35 -2.05
CA ILE A 261 22.55 -13.40 -2.02
C ILE A 261 22.10 -14.84 -1.93
N LYS A 262 21.62 -15.21 -0.75
CA LYS A 262 20.96 -16.49 -0.48
C LYS A 262 19.44 -16.31 -0.61
N LYS A 263 18.75 -17.32 -1.14
CA LYS A 263 17.28 -17.38 -1.06
C LYS A 263 16.89 -17.40 0.42
N GLN A 264 15.91 -16.57 0.78
CA GLN A 264 15.31 -16.54 2.11
C GLN A 264 13.81 -16.78 1.94
N GLU A 265 13.23 -17.62 2.78
CA GLU A 265 11.78 -17.82 2.81
C GLU A 265 11.08 -16.67 3.54
N TYR A 266 9.81 -16.44 3.19
CA TYR A 266 9.02 -15.38 3.81
C TYR A 266 8.67 -15.75 5.26
N PRO A 267 9.01 -14.92 6.26
CA PRO A 267 8.97 -15.34 7.67
C PRO A 267 7.58 -15.32 8.31
N TYR A 268 6.61 -14.57 7.75
CA TYR A 268 5.32 -14.37 8.43
C TYR A 268 4.20 -15.31 7.98
N ASP A 269 4.48 -16.28 7.09
CA ASP A 269 3.51 -17.33 6.78
C ASP A 269 3.55 -18.43 7.85
N ILE A 270 2.60 -18.36 8.78
CA ILE A 270 2.48 -19.24 9.96
C ILE A 270 1.34 -20.26 9.80
N GLY A 271 0.89 -20.48 8.57
CA GLY A 271 -0.19 -21.40 8.22
C GLY A 271 -1.56 -20.73 8.09
N ILE A 272 -2.35 -21.21 7.12
CA ILE A 272 -3.57 -20.56 6.61
C ILE A 272 -4.53 -20.07 7.72
N TRP A 273 -4.83 -20.90 8.71
CA TRP A 273 -5.75 -20.51 9.79
C TRP A 273 -5.18 -19.42 10.70
N ALA A 274 -3.91 -19.55 11.09
CA ALA A 274 -3.23 -18.55 11.92
C ALA A 274 -3.05 -17.23 11.17
N ASN A 275 -2.76 -17.30 9.88
CA ASN A 275 -2.68 -16.16 8.97
C ASN A 275 -4.01 -15.39 8.93
N ILE A 276 -5.14 -16.08 8.68
CA ILE A 276 -6.47 -15.46 8.67
C ILE A 276 -6.81 -14.87 10.05
N LYS A 277 -6.57 -15.60 11.14
CA LYS A 277 -6.78 -15.12 12.51
C LYS A 277 -6.00 -13.82 12.77
N GLN A 278 -4.72 -13.77 12.39
CA GLN A 278 -3.88 -12.59 12.58
C GLN A 278 -4.40 -11.41 11.74
N ALA A 279 -4.77 -11.64 10.48
CA ALA A 279 -5.34 -10.62 9.60
C ALA A 279 -6.67 -10.06 10.11
N MET A 280 -7.51 -10.90 10.73
CA MET A 280 -8.82 -10.51 11.29
C MET A 280 -8.74 -9.98 12.73
N GLY A 281 -7.58 -9.44 13.13
CA GLY A 281 -7.40 -8.78 14.43
C GLY A 281 -7.13 -9.73 15.60
N GLY A 282 -6.63 -10.93 15.33
CA GLY A 282 -6.30 -11.94 16.34
C GLY A 282 -7.49 -12.75 16.87
N SER A 283 -8.71 -12.42 16.45
CA SER A 283 -9.91 -13.13 16.89
C SER A 283 -10.11 -14.44 16.12
N ALA A 284 -10.33 -15.55 16.84
CA ALA A 284 -10.74 -16.82 16.25
C ALA A 284 -12.26 -16.91 15.99
N ASN A 285 -13.02 -15.85 16.32
CA ASN A 285 -14.47 -15.83 16.13
C ASN A 285 -14.83 -15.56 14.66
N VAL A 286 -15.11 -16.64 13.92
CA VAL A 286 -15.50 -16.60 12.50
C VAL A 286 -16.75 -15.76 12.28
N ILE A 287 -17.74 -15.80 13.18
CA ILE A 287 -18.95 -14.96 13.07
C ILE A 287 -18.56 -13.48 13.17
N GLY A 288 -17.62 -13.16 14.07
CA GLY A 288 -17.05 -11.82 14.22
C GLY A 288 -16.26 -11.34 13.00
N TRP A 289 -15.81 -12.24 12.12
CA TRP A 289 -15.14 -11.86 10.88
C TRP A 289 -16.12 -11.22 9.90
N PHE A 290 -17.36 -11.70 9.87
CA PHE A 290 -18.41 -11.15 9.01
C PHE A 290 -19.24 -10.06 9.71
N TRP A 291 -19.24 -9.97 11.04
CA TRP A 291 -20.06 -9.00 11.76
C TRP A 291 -19.67 -7.53 11.50
N PRO A 292 -20.52 -6.67 10.89
CA PRO A 292 -20.18 -5.28 10.55
C PRO A 292 -19.83 -4.40 11.76
N LEU A 293 -20.38 -4.73 12.92
CA LEU A 293 -20.18 -4.00 14.18
C LEU A 293 -19.08 -4.61 15.06
N ALA A 294 -18.31 -5.58 14.55
CA ALA A 294 -17.19 -6.17 15.29
C ALA A 294 -16.18 -5.10 15.74
N ALA A 295 -15.60 -5.25 16.93
CA ALA A 295 -14.63 -4.28 17.43
C ALA A 295 -13.40 -4.15 16.51
N SER A 296 -12.80 -2.97 16.49
CA SER A 296 -11.48 -2.81 15.87
C SER A 296 -10.42 -3.58 16.67
N PRO A 297 -9.33 -4.05 16.05
CA PRO A 297 -8.24 -4.68 16.77
C PRO A 297 -7.67 -3.78 17.87
N ASP A 298 -7.25 -4.36 18.99
CA ASP A 298 -6.69 -3.63 20.13
C ASP A 298 -5.41 -2.90 19.71
N ARG A 299 -5.31 -1.61 20.06
CA ARG A 299 -4.17 -0.72 19.77
C ARG A 299 -2.83 -1.23 20.32
N ARG A 300 -2.85 -2.14 21.29
CA ARG A 300 -1.67 -2.81 21.83
C ARG A 300 -1.10 -3.90 20.91
N THR A 301 -1.83 -4.28 19.85
CA THR A 301 -1.43 -5.29 18.87
C THR A 301 -0.90 -4.67 17.58
N GLY A 302 -0.28 -5.48 16.70
CA GLY A 302 0.23 -5.02 15.40
C GLY A 302 1.63 -4.42 15.43
N TRP A 303 2.36 -4.63 16.53
CA TRP A 303 3.74 -4.17 16.73
C TRP A 303 4.76 -5.31 16.67
N GLU A 304 4.31 -6.53 16.93
CA GLU A 304 5.08 -7.77 16.91
C GLU A 304 4.28 -8.81 16.13
N PHE A 305 4.98 -9.67 15.38
CA PHE A 305 4.37 -10.69 14.55
C PHE A 305 5.13 -11.99 14.73
N GLU A 306 4.38 -13.07 14.90
CA GLU A 306 4.92 -14.44 14.94
C GLU A 306 5.58 -14.77 13.59
N THR A 307 6.72 -15.44 13.67
CA THR A 307 7.50 -15.94 12.54
C THR A 307 7.38 -17.45 12.45
N ASN A 308 7.62 -18.01 11.27
CA ASN A 308 7.58 -19.45 11.02
C ASN A 308 8.91 -20.18 11.31
N ASP A 309 9.93 -19.44 11.73
CA ASP A 309 11.24 -19.94 12.15
C ASP A 309 11.93 -20.84 11.12
N PHE A 310 11.62 -20.66 9.82
CA PHE A 310 12.28 -21.37 8.72
C PHE A 310 13.70 -20.86 8.45
N GLU A 311 13.97 -19.61 8.80
CA GLU A 311 15.27 -18.95 8.62
C GLU A 311 15.92 -18.67 9.98
N ASP A 312 17.24 -18.53 9.98
CA ASP A 312 17.98 -18.22 11.20
C ASP A 312 17.47 -16.90 11.83
N PRO A 313 17.28 -16.82 13.16
CA PRO A 313 16.83 -15.59 13.86
C PRO A 313 17.71 -14.36 13.60
N GLY A 314 18.95 -14.61 13.13
CA GLY A 314 19.93 -13.61 12.74
C GLY A 314 19.64 -12.86 11.44
N LEU A 315 18.71 -13.35 10.62
CA LEU A 315 18.45 -12.82 9.29
C LEU A 315 17.39 -11.72 9.34
N SER A 316 17.70 -10.56 8.76
CA SER A 316 16.75 -9.46 8.65
C SER A 316 15.82 -9.64 7.46
N TRP A 317 14.52 -9.49 7.69
CA TRP A 317 13.53 -9.29 6.63
C TRP A 317 13.06 -7.82 6.59
N PRO A 318 12.96 -7.19 5.39
CA PRO A 318 13.34 -7.72 4.08
C PRO A 318 14.86 -7.88 3.93
N PRO A 319 15.32 -8.79 3.05
CA PRO A 319 16.74 -8.95 2.76
C PRO A 319 17.37 -7.65 2.24
N PRO A 320 18.63 -7.35 2.62
CA PRO A 320 19.30 -6.12 2.19
C PRO A 320 19.48 -6.10 0.67
N ASP A 321 19.11 -4.98 0.05
CA ASP A 321 19.20 -4.79 -1.40
C ASP A 321 20.59 -4.27 -1.77
N PRO A 322 21.40 -5.03 -2.54
CA PRO A 322 22.78 -4.65 -2.87
C PRO A 322 22.87 -3.31 -3.58
N ASP A 323 21.86 -2.94 -4.38
CA ASP A 323 21.88 -1.68 -5.13
C ASP A 323 21.53 -0.47 -4.24
N ARG A 324 21.11 -0.72 -2.98
CA ARG A 324 20.69 0.31 -2.01
C ARG A 324 21.58 0.39 -0.77
N ILE A 325 22.64 -0.41 -0.69
CA ILE A 325 23.61 -0.31 0.39
C ILE A 325 24.38 1.02 0.26
N PRO A 326 24.47 1.84 1.32
CA PRO A 326 25.25 3.07 1.29
C PRO A 326 26.70 2.82 0.86
N ILE A 327 27.29 3.74 0.09
CA ILE A 327 28.72 3.66 -0.23
C ILE A 327 29.49 3.86 1.08
N PRO A 328 30.32 2.89 1.52
CA PRO A 328 31.09 3.04 2.74
C PRO A 328 32.02 4.24 2.60
N ALA A 329 32.12 5.04 3.67
CA ALA A 329 32.94 6.25 3.68
C ALA A 329 34.41 5.98 3.31
N SER A 330 34.90 4.76 3.53
CA SER A 330 36.26 4.30 3.18
C SER A 330 36.50 4.09 1.69
N ALA A 331 35.46 4.00 0.87
CA ALA A 331 35.57 3.94 -0.59
C ALA A 331 35.77 5.33 -1.22
N LYS A 332 35.64 6.41 -0.42
CA LYS A 332 36.16 7.72 -0.81
C LYS A 332 37.68 7.62 -0.78
N PRO A 333 38.40 8.08 -1.82
CA PRO A 333 39.86 8.06 -1.83
C PRO A 333 40.36 8.69 -0.53
N PRO A 334 41.41 8.14 0.11
CA PRO A 334 41.95 8.73 1.31
C PRO A 334 42.34 10.16 0.96
N TYR A 335 41.57 11.11 1.48
CA TYR A 335 42.02 12.48 1.49
C TYR A 335 43.23 12.49 2.40
N ASN A 336 44.43 12.56 1.82
CA ASN A 336 45.66 12.88 2.53
C ASN A 336 45.54 14.31 3.06
N TYR A 337 44.74 14.49 4.10
CA TYR A 337 44.57 15.76 4.79
C TYR A 337 45.75 15.89 5.75
N ARG A 338 46.82 16.55 5.31
CA ARG A 338 47.74 17.18 6.26
C ARG A 338 46.95 18.29 6.93
N MET A 339 46.61 18.12 8.21
CA MET A 339 46.10 19.21 9.04
C MET A 339 47.14 20.33 9.01
N PRO A 340 46.80 21.52 8.48
CA PRO A 340 47.71 22.66 8.55
C PRO A 340 47.92 23.00 10.02
N GLN A 341 49.17 23.17 10.43
CA GLN A 341 49.51 23.61 11.77
C GLN A 341 49.38 25.13 11.80
N TYR A 342 48.57 25.65 12.72
CA TYR A 342 48.32 27.09 12.84
C TYR A 342 49.14 27.65 14.01
N ASP A 343 49.71 28.83 13.81
CA ASP A 343 50.57 29.47 14.81
C ASP A 343 49.77 30.05 16.00
N THR A 344 48.46 30.29 15.82
CA THR A 344 47.59 30.82 16.88
C THR A 344 46.27 30.05 17.00
N ILE A 345 45.71 30.00 18.21
CA ILE A 345 44.43 29.35 18.52
C ILE A 345 43.28 30.02 17.75
N GLN A 346 43.34 31.34 17.54
CA GLN A 346 42.30 32.07 16.82
C GLN A 346 42.26 31.67 15.34
N ASP A 347 43.43 31.51 14.70
CA ASP A 347 43.52 31.03 13.32
C ASP A 347 43.03 29.60 13.16
N GLU A 348 43.20 28.76 14.18
CA GLU A 348 42.68 27.40 14.21
C GLU A 348 41.14 27.37 14.28
N ILE A 349 40.54 28.21 15.14
CA ILE A 349 39.08 28.38 15.27
C ILE A 349 38.49 28.92 13.97
N ASP A 350 39.11 29.92 13.35
CA ASP A 350 38.62 30.51 12.10
C ASP A 350 38.76 29.54 10.92
N ALA A 351 39.86 28.78 10.87
CA ALA A 351 40.01 27.70 9.91
C ALA A 351 39.00 26.57 10.12
N PHE A 352 38.66 26.23 11.36
CA PHE A 352 37.61 25.27 11.67
C PHE A 352 36.24 25.76 11.22
N ASN A 353 35.90 27.03 11.48
CA ASN A 353 34.64 27.62 11.07
C ASN A 353 34.51 27.68 9.54
N ARG A 354 35.59 28.05 8.82
CA ARG A 354 35.60 28.00 7.34
C ARG A 354 35.39 26.58 6.81
N ARG A 355 36.09 25.58 7.36
CA ARG A 355 35.89 24.17 6.97
C ARG A 355 34.46 23.70 7.22
N LYS A 356 33.88 24.07 8.37
CA LYS A 356 32.48 23.79 8.70
C LYS A 356 31.51 24.46 7.71
N GLU A 357 31.79 25.68 7.28
CA GLU A 357 30.98 26.41 6.31
C GLU A 357 31.13 25.83 4.89
N GLU A 358 32.33 25.44 4.49
CA GLU A 358 32.62 24.75 3.23
C GLU A 358 31.99 23.35 3.19
N ASP A 359 32.04 22.60 4.28
CA ASP A 359 31.37 21.31 4.40
C ASP A 359 29.85 21.48 4.38
N MET A 360 29.29 22.52 5.00
CA MET A 360 27.86 22.84 4.85
C MET A 360 27.50 23.18 3.39
N LYS A 361 28.34 23.92 2.67
CA LYS A 361 28.14 24.24 1.24
C LYS A 361 28.26 22.99 0.36
N ARG A 362 29.22 22.11 0.63
CA ARG A 362 29.33 20.79 -0.03
C ARG A 362 28.14 19.90 0.28
N PHE A 363 27.63 19.92 1.50
CA PHE A 363 26.45 19.14 1.89
C PHE A 363 25.18 19.69 1.19
N GLN A 364 25.08 21.01 1.01
CA GLN A 364 24.01 21.63 0.21
C GLN A 364 24.13 21.33 -1.30
N GLN A 365 25.36 21.19 -1.84
CA GLN A 365 25.58 20.84 -3.26
C GLN A 365 25.55 19.33 -3.55
N ALA A 366 25.92 18.50 -2.56
CA ALA A 366 25.95 17.04 -2.64
C ALA A 366 24.73 16.37 -1.98
N SER A 367 23.68 17.14 -1.65
CA SER A 367 22.39 16.59 -1.23
C SER A 367 21.73 15.76 -2.34
N GLY A 368 22.23 15.82 -3.56
CA GLY A 368 21.99 14.80 -4.56
C GLY A 368 22.79 13.55 -4.22
N LEU A 369 22.15 12.59 -3.54
CA LEU A 369 22.55 11.18 -3.60
C LEU A 369 22.80 10.83 -5.08
N GLN A 370 24.07 10.76 -5.49
CA GLN A 370 24.39 10.44 -6.89
C GLN A 370 24.17 8.94 -7.07
N ARG A 371 23.00 8.61 -7.64
CA ARG A 371 22.51 7.24 -7.78
C ARG A 371 23.43 6.42 -8.69
N ARG A 372 23.64 5.17 -8.32
CA ARG A 372 24.37 4.20 -9.14
C ARG A 372 23.53 3.89 -10.39
N LYS A 373 24.18 3.82 -11.55
CA LYS A 373 23.50 3.49 -12.82
C LYS A 373 22.80 2.12 -12.73
N PRO A 374 21.66 1.93 -13.44
CA PRO A 374 20.93 0.67 -13.50
C PRO A 374 21.84 -0.53 -13.76
N PHE A 375 21.46 -1.69 -13.23
CA PHE A 375 22.25 -2.91 -13.44
C PHE A 375 22.47 -3.23 -14.93
N HIS A 376 21.46 -3.07 -15.78
CA HIS A 376 21.59 -3.33 -17.22
C HIS A 376 22.60 -2.37 -17.90
N ASP A 377 22.56 -1.08 -17.55
CA ASP A 377 23.54 -0.09 -18.04
C ASP A 377 24.97 -0.40 -17.57
N ARG A 378 25.10 -0.96 -16.36
CA ARG A 378 26.40 -1.40 -15.83
C ARG A 378 26.89 -2.68 -16.48
N HIS A 379 26.00 -3.64 -16.71
CA HIS A 379 26.34 -4.94 -17.28
C HIS A 379 26.80 -4.80 -18.74
N HIS A 380 26.12 -3.97 -19.55
CA HIS A 380 26.58 -3.66 -20.91
C HIS A 380 27.99 -3.06 -20.95
N ARG A 381 28.37 -2.29 -19.92
CA ARG A 381 29.72 -1.75 -19.80
C ARG A 381 30.77 -2.81 -19.45
N ILE A 382 30.38 -3.87 -18.74
CA ILE A 382 31.26 -4.98 -18.37
C ILE A 382 31.46 -5.96 -19.55
N GLU A 383 30.41 -6.20 -20.36
CA GLU A 383 30.55 -7.04 -21.57
C GLU A 383 31.40 -6.38 -22.66
N TYR A 384 31.38 -5.04 -22.77
CA TYR A 384 32.17 -4.29 -23.75
C TYR A 384 33.51 -3.75 -23.23
N SER A 385 33.84 -3.91 -21.95
CA SER A 385 35.16 -3.51 -21.41
C SER A 385 36.32 -4.44 -21.82
N GLY A 386 36.09 -5.36 -22.77
CA GLY A 386 37.13 -6.17 -23.41
C GLY A 386 37.81 -5.50 -24.60
N SER A 387 37.35 -4.32 -25.04
CA SER A 387 38.02 -3.51 -26.07
C SER A 387 38.21 -2.09 -25.58
N GLU A 388 39.45 -1.72 -25.30
CA GLU A 388 39.85 -0.32 -25.21
C GLU A 388 39.59 0.35 -26.56
N SER A 389 38.54 1.16 -26.65
CA SER A 389 38.44 2.23 -27.65
C SER A 389 37.90 3.48 -26.98
N ASP A 390 38.79 4.47 -26.94
CA ASP A 390 38.62 5.83 -26.49
C ASP A 390 37.69 6.55 -27.47
N ASP A 391 36.38 6.58 -27.19
CA ASP A 391 35.45 7.45 -27.93
C ASP A 391 34.60 8.27 -26.97
N SER A 392 35.00 9.52 -26.88
CA SER A 392 34.28 10.64 -26.32
C SER A 392 33.05 10.97 -27.18
N GLU A 393 31.96 10.25 -27.01
CA GLU A 393 30.62 10.75 -27.36
C GLU A 393 29.81 11.03 -26.11
N ALA A 394 29.90 12.28 -25.66
CA ALA A 394 28.95 12.89 -24.77
C ALA A 394 27.59 13.00 -25.49
N SER A 395 26.82 11.91 -25.48
CA SER A 395 25.39 11.95 -25.75
C SER A 395 24.74 12.75 -24.62
N SER A 396 24.56 14.06 -24.85
CA SER A 396 23.70 14.95 -24.08
C SER A 396 22.24 14.54 -24.26
N ARG A 397 21.83 13.43 -23.63
CA ARG A 397 20.41 13.21 -23.35
C ARG A 397 20.07 14.19 -22.24
N ASN A 398 19.25 15.18 -22.57
CA ASN A 398 18.58 16.05 -21.62
C ASN A 398 17.94 15.18 -20.53
N TYR A 399 18.60 15.09 -19.36
CA TYR A 399 18.02 14.56 -18.13
C TYR A 399 17.07 15.63 -17.58
N SER A 400 15.93 15.81 -18.24
CA SER A 400 14.77 16.46 -17.66
C SER A 400 13.79 15.36 -17.29
N ASP A 401 13.63 15.17 -15.96
CA ASP A 401 12.57 14.42 -15.24
C ASP A 401 12.74 12.96 -14.78
N GLU A 402 13.89 12.29 -14.92
CA GLU A 402 14.02 10.85 -14.51
C GLU A 402 15.18 10.54 -13.56
N GLY A 403 15.30 11.31 -12.48
CA GLY A 403 16.32 11.10 -11.44
C GLY A 403 16.03 9.97 -10.44
N GLU A 404 14.92 9.24 -10.56
CA GLU A 404 14.53 8.21 -9.59
C GLU A 404 13.98 6.92 -10.20
N GLU A 405 14.84 5.94 -10.49
CA GLU A 405 14.39 4.57 -10.73
C GLU A 405 14.46 3.75 -9.44
N SER A 406 13.40 3.83 -8.62
CA SER A 406 13.14 2.77 -7.63
C SER A 406 12.73 1.48 -8.34
N TRP A 407 13.03 0.32 -7.74
CA TRP A 407 12.67 -0.99 -8.31
C TRP A 407 11.20 -1.01 -8.74
N ARG A 408 10.93 -1.57 -9.93
CA ARG A 408 9.59 -1.83 -10.46
C ARG A 408 9.32 -3.32 -10.45
N ASN A 409 8.08 -3.73 -10.15
CA ASN A 409 7.66 -5.13 -10.29
C ASN A 409 7.51 -5.49 -11.78
N ALA A 410 7.18 -6.75 -12.05
CA ALA A 410 6.90 -7.23 -13.42
C ALA A 410 5.80 -6.41 -14.14
N GLU A 411 4.92 -5.75 -13.39
CA GLU A 411 3.82 -4.93 -13.91
C GLU A 411 4.20 -3.44 -14.11
N GLY A 412 5.42 -3.04 -13.72
CA GLY A 412 5.93 -1.68 -13.90
C GLY A 412 5.48 -0.67 -12.85
N GLU A 413 4.77 -1.10 -11.80
CA GLU A 413 4.33 -0.25 -10.69
C GLU A 413 5.51 0.16 -9.79
N ARG A 414 5.29 0.97 -8.74
CA ARG A 414 6.29 1.35 -7.71
C ARG A 414 5.69 1.30 -6.30
N LEU A 415 6.51 1.17 -5.25
CA LEU A 415 6.04 1.20 -3.86
C LEU A 415 5.31 2.51 -3.50
N ARG A 416 5.73 3.63 -4.09
CA ARG A 416 5.05 4.92 -3.94
C ARG A 416 3.60 4.91 -4.44
N ASP A 417 3.24 4.04 -5.38
CA ASP A 417 1.89 3.95 -5.94
C ASP A 417 0.92 3.35 -4.92
N PHE A 418 1.43 2.54 -3.98
CA PHE A 418 0.72 2.02 -2.82
C PHE A 418 0.78 2.96 -1.60
N GLY A 419 1.25 4.19 -1.80
CA GLY A 419 1.30 5.24 -0.77
C GLY A 419 2.50 5.19 0.16
N VAL A 420 3.47 4.31 -0.09
CA VAL A 420 4.73 4.25 0.65
C VAL A 420 5.62 5.45 0.31
N ASP A 421 6.29 6.00 1.30
CA ASP A 421 7.29 7.06 1.11
C ASP A 421 8.66 6.44 0.83
N GLU A 422 8.99 6.27 -0.46
CA GLU A 422 10.20 5.58 -0.92
C GLU A 422 11.50 6.21 -0.40
N GLU A 423 11.54 7.54 -0.23
CA GLU A 423 12.71 8.23 0.33
C GLU A 423 12.99 7.74 1.76
N VAL A 424 11.93 7.61 2.56
CA VAL A 424 11.98 7.19 3.96
C VAL A 424 12.20 5.69 4.12
N GLU A 425 11.73 4.88 3.18
CA GLU A 425 11.94 3.44 3.21
C GLU A 425 13.31 3.01 2.67
N PHE A 426 13.99 3.81 1.85
CA PHE A 426 15.22 3.34 1.19
C PHE A 426 16.49 4.01 1.68
N TYR A 427 16.45 5.28 2.11
CA TYR A 427 17.66 6.04 2.43
C TYR A 427 17.73 6.46 3.90
N ASP A 428 16.63 6.32 4.63
CA ASP A 428 16.51 6.78 6.02
C ASP A 428 16.56 5.64 7.05
N GLU A 429 16.60 4.38 6.61
CA GLU A 429 16.44 3.22 7.49
C GLU A 429 17.68 2.87 8.32
N GLU A 430 18.88 3.27 7.88
CA GLU A 430 20.14 2.80 8.47
C GLU A 430 20.92 3.84 9.29
N ASP A 431 20.55 5.12 9.19
CA ASP A 431 21.28 6.23 9.83
C ASP A 431 20.45 6.87 10.95
N ILE A 432 20.55 6.29 12.15
CA ILE A 432 20.02 6.91 13.37
C ILE A 432 20.77 8.23 13.58
N PRO A 433 20.08 9.38 13.72
CA PRO A 433 20.75 10.67 13.92
C PRO A 433 21.68 10.63 15.13
N LEU A 434 22.86 11.24 15.00
CA LEU A 434 23.88 11.24 16.07
C LEU A 434 23.33 11.81 17.39
N ALA A 435 22.43 12.79 17.33
CA ALA A 435 21.76 13.34 18.51
C ALA A 435 20.98 12.27 19.30
N VAL A 436 20.25 11.39 18.59
CA VAL A 436 19.49 10.28 19.18
C VAL A 436 20.42 9.25 19.82
N LEU A 437 21.53 8.91 19.15
CA LEU A 437 22.56 8.02 19.70
C LEU A 437 23.24 8.60 20.95
N ILE A 438 23.54 9.91 20.94
CA ILE A 438 24.09 10.61 22.10
C ILE A 438 23.11 10.60 23.27
N GLU A 439 21.82 10.82 23.00
CA GLU A 439 20.77 10.77 24.01
C GLU A 439 20.63 9.37 24.63
N GLN A 440 20.61 8.31 23.82
CA GLN A 440 20.67 6.92 24.31
C GLN A 440 21.86 6.69 25.24
N ARG A 441 23.04 7.16 24.83
CA ARG A 441 24.27 7.00 25.62
C ARG A 441 24.21 7.74 26.94
N LYS A 442 23.57 8.92 26.99
CA LYS A 442 23.32 9.67 28.23
C LYS A 442 22.33 8.94 29.13
N GLN A 443 21.24 8.40 28.57
CA GLN A 443 20.24 7.65 29.33
C GLN A 443 20.83 6.35 29.90
N GLN A 444 21.67 5.62 29.15
CA GLN A 444 22.42 4.47 29.64
C GLN A 444 23.34 4.84 30.80
N LYS A 445 24.11 5.93 30.66
CA LYS A 445 24.99 6.43 31.73
C LYS A 445 24.27 6.92 32.97
N SER A 446 22.99 7.28 32.88
CA SER A 446 22.18 7.67 34.05
C SER A 446 21.50 6.49 34.77
N ARG A 447 21.51 5.30 34.15
CA ARG A 447 20.91 4.07 34.70
C ARG A 447 21.94 3.16 35.38
N ASN A 448 23.21 3.30 35.03
CA ASN A 448 24.36 2.72 35.74
C ASN A 448 24.89 3.73 36.76
#